data_AF-A0ABD0PZH4-F1
#
_entry.id   AF-A0ABD0PZH4-F1
#
_cell.length_a   1.000
_cell.length_b   1.000
_cell.length_c   1.000
_cell.angle_alpha   90.00
_cell.angle_beta   90.00
_cell.angle_gamma   90.00
#
_symmetry.space_group_name_H-M   'P 1'
#
loop_
_entity.id
_entity.type
_entity.pdbx_description
1 polymer ?
#
loop_
_entity_poly.entity_id
_entity_poly.type
_entity_poly.pdbx_seq_one_letter_code
_entity_poly.pdbx_strand_id
1 'polypeptide(L)'
;LDLHNYYHTENDDENPFICSQPRENGMRLCTSIPTLHEEGRQCQLDMAAYNSTDNTTCVNWNKYYTNCSAGEANPFKGAINFDNIGYAWIAIFQ
;
A
#
# COMPACT_ATOMS: atom_id res chain seq x y z
N LEU A 1 8.76 9.42 -12.73
CA LEU A 1 8.04 8.39 -11.95
C LEU A 1 7.36 9.11 -10.81
N ASP A 2 6.03 9.12 -10.80
CA ASP A 2 5.25 9.61 -9.67
C ASP A 2 5.03 8.44 -8.72
N LEU A 3 6.06 8.11 -7.94
CA LEU A 3 5.96 7.11 -6.88
C LEU A 3 5.54 7.80 -5.60
N HIS A 4 4.48 7.31 -4.98
CA HIS A 4 4.09 7.73 -3.64
C HIS A 4 5.05 7.18 -2.59
N ASN A 5 5.08 7.83 -1.42
CA ASN A 5 5.92 7.40 -0.30
C ASN A 5 5.45 6.08 0.33
N TYR A 6 4.23 5.64 0.02
CA TYR A 6 3.64 4.39 0.46
C TYR A 6 2.84 3.74 -0.67
N TYR A 7 2.51 2.47 -0.51
CA TYR A 7 1.74 1.72 -1.50
C TYR A 7 0.28 2.16 -1.52
N HIS A 8 -0.15 2.83 -2.60
CA HIS A 8 -1.54 3.21 -2.85
C HIS A 8 -2.29 2.14 -3.65
N THR A 9 -3.55 1.91 -3.28
CA THR A 9 -4.50 1.15 -4.10
C THR A 9 -5.32 2.08 -5.00
N GLU A 10 -6.04 1.53 -5.98
CA GLU A 10 -6.94 2.31 -6.84
C GLU A 10 -8.02 3.07 -6.04
N ASN A 11 -8.46 2.48 -4.93
CA ASN A 11 -9.46 3.04 -4.01
C ASN A 11 -8.86 3.22 -2.61
N ASP A 12 -7.77 3.98 -2.49
CA ASP A 12 -6.99 4.09 -1.25
C ASP A 12 -7.81 4.62 -0.04
N ASP A 13 -8.82 5.46 -0.28
CA ASP A 13 -9.68 5.97 0.80
C ASP A 13 -10.62 4.90 1.36
N GLU A 14 -11.25 4.10 0.50
CA GLU A 14 -12.25 3.10 0.91
C GLU A 14 -11.66 1.71 1.18
N ASN A 15 -10.56 1.37 0.50
CA ASN A 15 -9.86 0.09 0.61
C ASN A 15 -8.34 0.26 0.49
N PRO A 16 -7.70 0.89 1.48
CA PRO A 16 -6.25 0.99 1.53
C PRO A 16 -5.59 -0.36 1.83
N PHE A 17 -4.32 -0.47 1.48
CA PHE A 17 -3.49 -1.58 1.92
C PHE A 17 -2.95 -1.33 3.34
N ILE A 18 -3.63 -1.89 4.35
CA ILE A 18 -3.17 -1.85 5.73
C ILE A 18 -2.26 -3.05 6.01
N CYS A 19 -1.01 -2.79 6.37
CA CYS A 19 -0.02 -3.80 6.74
C CYS A 19 0.02 -4.01 8.25
N SER A 20 0.55 -5.16 8.67
CA SER A 20 0.85 -5.46 10.07
C SER A 20 2.33 -5.19 10.37
N GLN A 21 2.60 -4.58 11.52
CA GLN A 21 3.98 -4.40 11.97
C GLN A 21 4.61 -5.75 12.37
N PRO A 22 5.94 -5.91 12.30
CA PRO A 22 6.61 -7.17 12.63
C PRO A 22 6.41 -7.67 14.07
N ARG A 23 5.92 -6.80 14.98
CA ARG A 23 5.63 -7.13 16.38
C ARG A 23 4.22 -7.67 16.58
N GLU A 24 3.38 -7.59 15.56
CA GLU A 24 1.97 -7.96 15.59
C GLU A 24 1.72 -9.19 14.72
N ASN A 25 0.59 -9.87 14.94
CA ASN A 25 0.21 -11.07 14.21
C ASN A 25 -0.91 -10.79 13.19
N GLY A 26 -0.85 -9.64 12.50
CA GLY A 26 -1.86 -9.27 11.51
C GLY A 26 -1.75 -10.09 10.22
N MET A 27 -2.85 -10.13 9.47
CA MET A 27 -2.99 -11.01 8.30
C MET A 27 -2.30 -10.48 7.03
N ARG A 28 -2.08 -9.17 6.94
CA ARG A 28 -1.51 -8.51 5.75
C ARG A 28 -0.08 -8.09 6.05
N LEU A 29 0.85 -8.52 5.19
CA LEU A 29 2.28 -8.22 5.30
C LEU A 29 2.73 -7.43 4.07
N CYS A 30 3.77 -6.60 4.19
CA CYS A 30 4.33 -5.89 3.02
C CYS A 30 4.76 -6.84 1.89
N THR A 31 5.11 -8.09 2.21
CA THR A 31 5.44 -9.14 1.23
C THR A 31 4.23 -9.61 0.40
N SER A 32 3.00 -9.31 0.83
CA SER A 32 1.77 -9.64 0.10
C SER A 32 1.29 -8.51 -0.82
N ILE A 33 2.05 -7.42 -0.95
CA ILE A 33 1.74 -6.37 -1.92
C ILE A 33 1.82 -6.97 -3.33
N PRO A 34 0.78 -6.78 -4.17
CA PRO A 34 0.75 -7.37 -5.50
C PRO A 34 1.86 -6.79 -6.37
N THR A 35 2.37 -7.61 -7.29
CA THR A 35 3.32 -7.14 -8.29
C THR A 35 2.70 -6.03 -9.12
N LEU A 36 3.49 -4.99 -9.44
CA LEU A 36 3.02 -3.90 -10.30
C LEU A 36 2.64 -4.44 -11.68
N HIS A 37 1.49 -4.01 -12.19
CA HIS A 37 1.06 -4.31 -13.56
C HIS A 37 0.86 -3.00 -14.32
N GLU A 38 1.58 -2.85 -15.43
CA GLU A 38 1.45 -1.70 -16.33
C GLU A 38 0.84 -2.21 -17.66
N GLU A 39 -0.26 -1.59 -18.10
CA GLU A 39 -0.98 -1.99 -19.34
C GLU A 39 -1.31 -3.50 -19.43
N GLY A 40 -1.60 -4.14 -18.29
CA GLY A 40 -1.90 -5.57 -18.21
C GLY A 40 -0.67 -6.49 -18.24
N ARG A 41 0.55 -5.94 -18.26
CA ARG A 41 1.81 -6.70 -18.17
C ARG A 41 2.36 -6.65 -16.76
N GLN A 42 2.80 -7.80 -16.26
CA GLN A 42 3.46 -7.88 -14.96
C GLN A 42 4.87 -7.30 -15.03
N CYS A 43 5.17 -6.29 -14.23
CA CYS A 43 6.52 -5.77 -14.09
C CYS A 43 7.35 -6.75 -13.25
N GLN A 44 8.49 -7.19 -13.78
CA GLN A 44 9.35 -8.17 -13.12
C GLN A 44 10.78 -7.65 -12.89
N LEU A 45 11.11 -6.48 -13.46
CA LEU A 45 12.46 -5.95 -13.37
C LEU A 45 12.74 -5.28 -12.03
N ASP A 46 14.04 -5.19 -11.75
CA ASP A 46 14.62 -4.56 -10.57
C ASP A 46 14.97 -3.09 -10.85
N MET A 47 15.10 -2.29 -9.80
CA MET A 47 15.53 -0.88 -9.89
C MET A 47 16.84 -0.71 -10.67
N ALA A 48 17.75 -1.70 -10.62
CA ALA A 48 19.00 -1.68 -11.39
C ALA A 48 18.77 -1.62 -12.91
N ALA A 49 17.65 -2.16 -13.40
CA ALA A 49 17.29 -2.17 -14.81
C ALA A 49 16.50 -0.92 -15.23
N TYR A 50 16.22 0.02 -14.32
CA TYR A 50 15.43 1.22 -14.62
C TYR A 50 16.00 2.08 -15.76
N ASN A 51 17.32 2.22 -15.84
CA ASN A 51 17.95 2.96 -16.94
C ASN A 51 18.00 2.17 -18.26
N SER A 52 17.60 0.91 -18.23
CA SER A 52 17.60 -0.03 -19.36
C SER A 52 16.20 -0.53 -19.69
N THR A 53 15.14 0.07 -19.13
CA THR A 53 13.76 -0.28 -19.46
C THR A 53 13.35 0.32 -20.79
N ASP A 54 12.84 -0.52 -21.69
CA ASP A 54 12.17 -0.14 -22.93
C ASP A 54 10.64 -0.10 -22.73
N ASN A 55 9.88 0.33 -23.76
CA ASN A 55 8.40 0.35 -23.77
C ASN A 55 7.72 -1.02 -23.56
N THR A 56 8.49 -2.12 -23.52
CA THR A 56 8.00 -3.49 -23.30
C THR A 56 8.34 -4.03 -21.92
N THR A 57 9.17 -3.33 -21.15
CA THR A 57 9.71 -3.80 -19.87
C THR A 57 9.50 -2.75 -18.80
N CYS A 58 9.09 -3.16 -17.61
CA CYS A 58 8.87 -2.25 -16.48
C CYS A 58 9.46 -2.81 -15.19
N VAL A 59 9.89 -1.88 -14.33
CA VAL A 59 10.42 -2.17 -12.99
C VAL A 59 9.27 -2.38 -12.03
N ASN A 60 9.32 -3.47 -11.26
CA ASN A 60 8.37 -3.68 -10.18
C ASN A 60 8.71 -2.80 -8.99
N TRP A 61 8.16 -1.60 -8.95
CA TRP A 61 8.38 -0.68 -7.83
C TRP A 61 7.70 -1.14 -6.53
N ASN A 62 6.59 -1.88 -6.63
CA ASN A 62 5.81 -2.31 -5.47
C ASN A 62 6.61 -3.16 -4.48
N LYS A 63 7.62 -3.91 -4.96
CA LYS A 63 8.45 -4.77 -4.11
C LYS A 63 9.33 -4.00 -3.12
N TYR A 64 9.49 -2.69 -3.31
CA TYR A 64 10.31 -1.85 -2.43
C TYR A 64 9.51 -1.28 -1.25
N TYR A 65 8.18 -1.36 -1.26
CA TYR A 65 7.34 -1.02 -0.10
C TYR A 65 7.43 -2.13 0.96
N THR A 66 8.48 -2.07 1.77
CA THR A 66 8.80 -3.12 2.76
C THR A 66 8.65 -2.66 4.21
N ASN A 67 8.59 -1.34 4.43
CA ASN A 67 8.45 -0.77 5.76
C ASN A 67 6.97 -0.57 6.10
N CYS A 68 6.51 -1.26 7.14
CA CYS A 68 5.17 -1.06 7.68
C CYS A 68 5.22 -0.06 8.85
N SER A 69 4.70 1.13 8.64
CA SER A 69 4.63 2.20 9.64
C SER A 69 3.27 2.89 9.60
N ALA A 70 2.90 3.58 10.69
CA ALA A 70 1.71 4.41 10.71
C ALA A 70 1.83 5.52 9.65
N GLY A 71 0.76 5.73 8.88
CA GLY A 71 0.63 6.84 7.94
C GLY A 71 -0.01 8.07 8.59
N GLU A 72 -0.31 9.07 7.77
CA GLU A 72 -0.86 10.36 8.22
C GLU A 72 -2.40 10.34 8.38
N ALA A 73 -3.10 9.48 7.64
CA ALA A 73 -4.56 9.47 7.56
C ALA A 73 -5.14 8.06 7.73
N ASN A 74 -6.30 8.00 8.40
CA ASN A 74 -7.09 6.79 8.54
C ASN A 74 -8.06 6.61 7.33
N PRO A 75 -8.54 5.39 7.05
CA PRO A 75 -9.47 5.13 5.95
C PRO A 75 -10.80 5.89 6.08
N PHE A 76 -11.57 5.95 4.99
CA PHE A 76 -12.86 6.63 4.88
C PHE A 76 -12.78 8.11 5.30
N LYS A 77 -11.83 8.85 4.73
CA LYS A 77 -11.54 10.25 5.04
C LYS A 77 -11.28 10.49 6.53
N GLY A 78 -10.68 9.49 7.18
CA GLY A 78 -10.36 9.52 8.60
C GLY A 78 -11.50 9.14 9.54
N ALA A 79 -12.67 8.74 9.03
CA ALA A 79 -13.85 8.48 9.86
C ALA A 79 -13.77 7.18 10.67
N ILE A 80 -13.05 6.17 10.18
CA ILE A 80 -12.99 4.84 10.80
C ILE A 80 -11.60 4.62 11.42
N ASN A 81 -11.51 4.76 12.74
CA ASN A 81 -10.30 4.51 13.53
C ASN A 81 -10.64 4.28 15.02
N PHE A 82 -9.64 3.94 15.83
CA PHE A 82 -9.76 3.72 17.28
C PHE A 82 -8.89 4.69 18.10
N ASP A 83 -8.49 5.82 17.52
CA ASP A 83 -7.57 6.76 18.16
C ASP A 83 -8.24 7.54 19.30
N ASN A 84 -9.57 7.64 19.29
CA ASN A 84 -10.34 8.20 20.39
C ASN A 84 -11.68 7.46 20.60
N ILE A 85 -12.31 7.68 21.77
CA ILE A 85 -13.56 7.02 22.12
C ILE A 85 -14.74 7.39 21.19
N GLY A 86 -14.74 8.60 20.62
CA GLY A 86 -15.79 9.03 19.68
C GLY A 86 -15.73 8.28 18.35
N TYR A 87 -14.55 8.17 17.74
CA TYR A 87 -14.33 7.39 16.52
C TYR A 87 -14.52 5.90 16.77
N ALA A 88 -14.10 5.39 17.93
CA ALA A 88 -14.37 4.00 18.30
C ALA A 88 -15.88 3.71 18.34
N TRP A 89 -16.70 4.62 18.88
CA TRP A 89 -18.15 4.47 18.87
C TRP A 89 -18.74 4.52 17.45
N ILE A 90 -18.26 5.43 16.60
CA ILE A 90 -18.67 5.49 15.19
C ILE A 90 -18.39 4.15 14.49
N ALA A 91 -17.21 3.56 14.70
CA ALA A 91 -16.82 2.29 14.09
C ALA A 91 -17.63 1.10 14.63
N ILE A 92 -18.01 1.09 15.92
CA ILE A 92 -18.79 0.00 16.53
C ILE A 92 -20.25 0.01 16.07
N PHE A 93 -20.83 1.19 15.87
CA PHE A 93 -22.26 1.37 15.55
C PHE A 93 -22.54 1.66 14.06
N GLN A 94 -21.55 1.48 13.18
CA GLN A 94 -21.72 1.61 11.73
C GLN A 94 -22.65 0.54 11.16
#